data_AF-K0EUA3-F1
#
_entry.id   AF-K0EUA3-F1
#
_cell.length_a   1.000
_cell.length_b   1.000
_cell.length_c   1.000
_cell.angle_alpha   90.00
_cell.angle_beta   90.00
_cell.angle_gamma   90.00
#
_symmetry.space_group_name_H-M   'P 1'
#
loop_
_entity.id
_entity.type
_entity.pdbx_description
1 polymer ?
#
loop_
_entity_poly.entity_id
_entity_poly.type
_entity_poly.pdbx_seq_one_letter_code
_entity_poly.pdbx_strand_id
1 'polypeptide(L)' 'MKNISVALGFVVLAATGIALGSGTAQAAPQSQVYPGLTSSECRKLTDDARRAGATSAICFPDKGDKQKAVITYR' A
#
# COMPACT_ATOMS: atom_id res chain seq x y z
N MET A 1 17.62 -7.30 -16.52
CA MET A 1 16.40 -7.99 -16.05
C MET A 1 15.29 -6.96 -15.94
N LYS A 2 14.11 -7.30 -16.46
CA LYS A 2 13.02 -6.43 -16.90
C LYS A 2 12.46 -5.54 -15.78
N ASN A 3 12.57 -4.23 -16.01
CA ASN A 3 12.03 -3.16 -15.21
C ASN A 3 10.48 -3.24 -15.28
N ILE A 4 9.81 -3.55 -14.19
CA ILE A 4 8.35 -3.44 -14.10
C ILE A 4 8.08 -2.38 -13.03
N SER A 5 8.16 -1.12 -13.44
CA SER A 5 7.57 -0.01 -12.70
C SER A 5 6.07 -0.15 -12.80
N VAL A 6 5.45 -0.76 -11.79
CA VAL A 6 4.00 -0.69 -11.60
C VAL A 6 3.68 0.73 -11.11
N ALA A 7 3.59 1.66 -12.06
CA ALA A 7 3.01 2.97 -11.85
C ALA A 7 1.48 2.79 -11.77
N LEU A 8 0.98 2.38 -10.61
CA LEU A 8 -0.44 2.47 -10.27
C LEU A 8 -0.75 3.96 -10.03
N GLY A 9 -0.75 4.74 -11.11
CA GLY A 9 -1.33 6.06 -11.14
C GLY A 9 -2.84 5.93 -11.05
N PHE A 10 -3.39 5.98 -9.84
CA PHE A 10 -4.82 6.18 -9.65
C PHE A 10 -5.13 7.65 -9.90
N VAL A 11 -5.58 7.89 -11.13
CA VAL A 11 -6.33 9.08 -11.55
C VAL A 11 -7.51 9.25 -10.59
N VAL A 12 -7.54 10.32 -9.81
CA VAL A 12 -8.81 10.82 -9.26
C VAL A 12 -9.03 12.22 -9.82
N LEU A 13 -9.99 12.22 -10.72
CA LEU A 13 -10.61 13.34 -11.41
C LEU A 13 -10.93 14.50 -10.45
N ALA A 14 -10.42 15.68 -10.77
CA ALA A 14 -10.94 16.92 -10.23
C ALA A 14 -12.37 17.13 -10.77
N ALA A 15 -13.39 16.99 -9.91
CA ALA A 15 -14.74 17.47 -10.19
C ALA A 15 -14.96 18.77 -9.40
N THR A 16 -14.77 19.89 -10.09
CA THR A 16 -15.27 21.20 -9.70
C THR A 16 -16.78 21.15 -9.47
N GLY A 17 -17.27 21.55 -8.29
CA GLY A 17 -18.71 21.76 -8.08
C GLY A 17 -19.17 21.69 -6.63
N ILE A 18 -19.04 22.80 -5.90
CA ILE A 18 -19.96 23.29 -4.86
C ILE A 18 -20.85 22.24 -4.16
N ALA A 19 -20.35 21.72 -3.03
CA ALA A 19 -21.21 21.32 -1.93
C ALA A 19 -20.49 21.72 -0.64
N LEU A 20 -21.09 22.62 0.14
CA LEU A 20 -20.76 22.90 1.55
C LEU A 20 -21.06 21.67 2.45
N GLY A 21 -20.99 20.47 1.89
CA GLY A 21 -21.12 19.22 2.60
C GLY A 21 -19.82 18.96 3.33
N SER A 22 -19.95 18.63 4.60
CA SER A 22 -19.09 17.75 5.38
C SER A 22 -18.79 16.44 4.62
N GLY A 23 -18.10 16.54 3.49
CA GLY A 23 -17.40 15.44 2.87
C GLY A 23 -16.19 15.25 3.76
N THR A 24 -16.26 14.26 4.64
CA THR A 24 -15.07 13.71 5.25
C THR A 24 -14.08 13.53 4.10
N ALA A 25 -12.98 14.29 4.14
CA ALA A 25 -11.82 13.93 3.34
C ALA A 25 -11.53 12.51 3.80
N GLN A 26 -12.02 11.52 3.06
CA GLN A 26 -11.74 10.13 3.30
C GLN A 26 -10.23 10.09 3.19
N ALA A 27 -9.56 10.06 4.33
CA ALA A 27 -8.11 10.02 4.38
C ALA A 27 -7.73 8.86 3.46
N ALA A 28 -7.07 9.18 2.34
CA ALA A 28 -6.70 8.16 1.39
C ALA A 28 -5.94 7.08 2.17
N PRO A 29 -6.28 5.79 1.97
CA PRO A 29 -5.78 4.74 2.84
C PRO A 29 -4.25 4.78 2.88
N GLN A 30 -3.69 5.00 4.07
CA GLN A 30 -2.25 5.21 4.21
C GLN A 30 -1.53 3.88 4.09
N SER A 31 -0.64 3.79 3.09
CA SER A 31 0.18 2.62 2.88
C SER A 31 1.52 2.77 3.59
N GLN A 32 1.81 1.83 4.49
CA GLN A 32 3.08 1.70 5.20
C GLN A 32 3.98 0.73 4.45
N VAL A 33 5.23 1.12 4.20
CA VAL A 33 6.21 0.32 3.46
C VAL A 33 7.35 -0.09 4.40
N TYR A 34 7.62 -1.39 4.43
CA TYR A 34 8.66 -2.00 5.26
C TYR A 34 9.69 -2.68 4.34
N PRO A 35 10.81 -2.01 4.02
CA PRO A 35 11.84 -2.54 3.13
C PRO A 35 12.83 -3.48 3.85
N GLY A 36 13.64 -4.20 3.07
CA GLY A 36 14.78 -4.98 3.58
C GLY A 36 14.44 -6.30 4.30
N LEU A 37 13.20 -6.77 4.18
CA LEU A 37 12.71 -7.99 4.83
C LEU A 37 13.22 -9.23 4.09
N THR A 38 13.50 -10.31 4.81
CA THR A 38 13.58 -11.64 4.18
C THR A 38 12.20 -12.12 3.73
N SER A 39 12.15 -13.14 2.87
CA SER A 39 10.90 -13.75 2.42
C SER A 39 10.00 -14.21 3.57
N SER A 40 10.60 -14.80 4.61
CA SER A 40 9.87 -15.25 5.80
C SER A 40 9.34 -14.09 6.64
N GLU A 41 10.14 -13.03 6.83
CA GLU A 41 9.71 -11.84 7.57
C GLU A 41 8.60 -11.09 6.84
N CYS A 42 8.70 -10.92 5.53
CA CYS A 42 7.66 -10.27 4.73
C CYS A 42 6.34 -11.04 4.81
N ARG A 43 6.39 -12.38 4.68
CA ARG A 43 5.19 -13.22 4.80
C ARG A 43 4.58 -13.14 6.20
N LYS A 44 5.40 -13.16 7.25
CA LYS A 44 4.93 -13.05 8.64
C LYS A 44 4.30 -11.68 8.91
N LEU A 45 4.95 -10.60 8.48
CA LEU A 45 4.47 -9.24 8.65
C LEU A 45 3.16 -8.99 7.89
N THR A 46 3.04 -9.49 6.66
CA THR A 46 1.81 -9.36 5.87
C THR A 46 0.67 -10.22 6.42
N ASP A 47 0.94 -11.40 6.97
CA ASP A 47 -0.07 -12.23 7.69
C ASP A 47 -0.55 -11.53 8.97
N ASP A 48 0.39 -11.02 9.78
CA ASP A 48 0.09 -10.30 11.02
C ASP A 48 -0.73 -9.03 10.73
N ALA A 49 -0.33 -8.25 9.72
CA ALA A 49 -1.07 -7.08 9.28
C ALA A 49 -2.50 -7.42 8.82
N ARG A 50 -2.68 -8.52 8.07
CA ARG A 50 -4.03 -8.98 7.67
C ARG A 50 -4.87 -9.36 8.88
N ARG A 51 -4.28 -10.03 9.88
CA ARG A 51 -4.96 -10.34 11.15
C ARG A 51 -5.30 -9.07 11.94
N ALA A 52 -4.45 -8.05 11.88
CA ALA A 52 -4.65 -6.74 12.50
C ALA A 52 -5.68 -5.86 11.76
N GLY A 53 -6.22 -6.29 10.62
CA GLY A 53 -7.23 -5.55 9.86
C GLY A 53 -6.68 -4.68 8.73
N ALA A 54 -5.47 -4.96 8.24
CA ALA A 54 -4.97 -4.34 7.01
C ALA A 54 -5.91 -4.65 5.85
N THR A 55 -6.23 -3.61 5.08
CA THR A 55 -7.04 -3.72 3.85
C THR A 55 -6.25 -4.40 2.75
N SER A 56 -4.94 -4.15 2.70
CA SER A 56 -4.01 -4.84 1.80
C SER A 56 -2.69 -5.08 2.51
N ALA A 57 -2.07 -6.22 2.26
CA ALA A 57 -0.72 -6.54 2.70
C ALA A 57 -0.05 -7.40 1.62
N ILE A 58 0.93 -6.82 0.92
CA ILE A 58 1.58 -7.42 -0.25
C ILE A 58 3.09 -7.35 -0.09
N CYS A 59 3.77 -8.44 -0.42
CA CYS A 59 5.22 -8.51 -0.52
C CYS A 59 5.65 -8.22 -1.96
N PHE A 60 6.62 -7.31 -2.11
CA PHE A 60 7.28 -7.02 -3.37
C PHE A 60 8.77 -7.33 -3.26
N PRO A 61 9.43 -7.70 -4.37
CA PRO A 61 10.88 -7.70 -4.41
C PRO A 61 11.41 -6.29 -4.13
N ASP A 62 12.51 -6.22 -3.38
CA ASP A 62 13.24 -5.00 -3.08
C ASP A 62 14.66 -5.10 -3.64
N LYS A 63 15.70 -4.81 -2.85
CA LYS A 63 17.10 -4.93 -3.27
C LYS A 63 17.64 -6.35 -3.03
N GLY A 64 18.19 -6.97 -4.09
CA GLY A 64 18.81 -8.29 -3.99
C GLY A 64 17.79 -9.39 -3.67
N ASP A 65 18.11 -10.26 -2.71
CA ASP A 65 17.21 -11.30 -2.18
C ASP A 65 16.15 -10.75 -1.20
N LYS A 66 16.17 -9.44 -0.91
CA LYS A 66 15.25 -8.83 0.05
C LYS A 66 13.91 -8.49 -0.60
N GLN A 67 12.90 -8.43 0.26
CA GLN A 67 11.55 -8.04 -0.05
C GLN A 67 11.17 -6.79 0.73
N LYS A 68 10.10 -6.13 0.28
CA LYS A 68 9.42 -5.08 1.02
C LYS A 68 7.95 -5.44 1.18
N ALA A 69 7.40 -5.21 2.37
CA ALA A 69 5.96 -5.33 2.59
C ALA A 69 5.32 -3.95 2.39
N VAL A 70 4.27 -3.88 1.59
CA VAL A 70 3.39 -2.71 1.49
C VAL A 70 2.08 -3.08 2.15
N ILE A 71 1.76 -2.39 3.25
CA ILE A 71 0.59 -2.64 4.07
C ILE A 71 -0.29 -1.40 4.05
N THR A 72 -1.51 -1.55 3.60
CA THR A 72 -2.49 -0.48 3.51
C THR A 72 -3.58 -0.73 4.54
N TYR A 73 -3.77 0.22 5.45
CA TYR A 73 -4.90 0.24 6.37
C TYR A 73 -5.99 1.19 5.85
N ARG A 74 -7.23 0.92 6.27
CA ARG A 74 -8.37 1.80 6.03
C ARG A 74 -8.49 2.84 7.13
#